data_AF-A0A4Y2V3N3-F1
#
_entry.id   AF-A0A4Y2V3N3-F1
#
_cell.length_a   1.000
_cell.length_b   1.000
_cell.length_c   1.000
_cell.angle_alpha   90.00
_cell.angle_beta   90.00
_cell.angle_gamma   90.00
#
_symmetry.space_group_name_H-M   'P 1'
#
loop_
_entity.id
_entity.type
_entity.pdbx_description
1 polymer ?
#
loop_
_entity_poly.entity_id
_entity_poly.type
_entity_poly.pdbx_seq_one_letter_code
_entity_poly.pdbx_strand_id
1 'polypeptide(L)'
;MFLNSISDFLLKDVENKLLFKNDYMLPSIIIGYILFATWIGPSLMDTRKPFTLRKVMMAYNFFEVGVNVYLFQWIFSALIKNRHVHCLPHDDPIYLSAYQVK
;
A
#
# COMPACT_ATOMS: atom_id res chain seq x y z
N MET A 1 -16.62 11.19 5.19
CA MET A 1 -15.88 12.41 4.81
C MET A 1 -14.36 12.21 4.94
N PHE A 2 -13.83 11.91 6.13
CA PHE A 2 -12.38 11.68 6.32
C PHE A 2 -11.85 10.44 5.58
N LEU A 3 -12.57 9.31 5.65
CA LEU A 3 -12.18 8.08 4.96
C LEU A 3 -12.18 8.21 3.44
N ASN A 4 -13.12 8.97 2.86
CA ASN A 4 -13.17 9.22 1.43
C ASN A 4 -11.99 10.08 0.95
N SER A 5 -11.57 11.05 1.78
CA SER A 5 -10.38 11.84 1.52
C SER A 5 -9.09 11.01 1.56
N ILE A 6 -9.05 9.97 2.40
CA ILE A 6 -7.93 9.04 2.49
C ILE A 6 -7.91 8.11 1.26
N SER A 7 -9.05 7.56 0.82
CA SER A 7 -9.10 6.80 -0.45
C SER A 7 -8.71 7.64 -1.63
N ASP A 8 -9.21 8.87 -1.72
CA ASP A 8 -8.91 9.75 -2.85
C ASP A 8 -7.42 10.08 -2.88
N PHE A 9 -6.80 10.30 -1.71
CA PHE A 9 -5.36 10.48 -1.65
C PHE A 9 -4.58 9.21 -1.97
N LEU A 10 -4.97 8.05 -1.44
CA LEU A 10 -4.20 6.81 -1.57
C LEU A 10 -4.34 6.13 -2.93
N LEU A 11 -5.55 6.13 -3.50
CA LEU A 11 -5.91 5.29 -4.65
C LEU A 11 -6.21 6.09 -5.92
N LYS A 12 -6.50 7.39 -5.82
CA LYS A 12 -6.72 8.21 -7.00
C LYS A 12 -5.39 8.62 -7.61
N ASP A 13 -5.28 8.40 -8.92
CA ASP A 13 -4.21 8.95 -9.73
C ASP A 13 -2.80 8.49 -9.34
N VAL A 14 -2.67 7.19 -9.06
CA VAL A 14 -1.42 6.58 -8.60
C VAL A 14 -0.28 6.78 -9.60
N GLU A 15 -0.58 6.66 -10.90
CA GLU A 15 0.41 6.76 -11.99
C GLU A 15 1.03 8.16 -12.08
N ASN A 16 0.29 9.21 -11.72
CA ASN A 16 0.79 10.58 -11.72
C ASN A 16 1.50 10.99 -10.42
N LYS A 17 1.48 10.14 -9.38
CA LYS A 17 2.23 10.41 -8.15
C LYS A 17 3.73 10.35 -8.45
N LEU A 18 4.46 11.29 -7.85
CA LEU A 18 5.92 11.44 -7.99
C LEU A 18 6.69 10.13 -7.89
N LEU A 19 6.28 9.25 -6.95
CA LEU A 19 6.90 7.94 -6.72
C LEU A 19 6.80 6.99 -7.93
N PHE A 20 5.66 6.98 -8.62
CA PHE A 20 5.40 6.09 -9.76
C PHE A 20 5.70 6.75 -11.11
N LYS A 21 5.68 8.09 -11.15
CA LYS A 21 6.03 8.86 -12.35
C LYS A 21 7.50 8.68 -12.77
N ASN A 22 8.37 8.39 -11.82
CA ASN A 22 9.80 8.21 -12.08
C ASN A 22 10.22 6.80 -11.69
N ASP A 23 10.50 5.98 -12.71
CA ASP A 23 10.88 4.57 -12.57
C ASP A 23 12.12 4.35 -11.68
N TYR A 24 12.96 5.37 -11.52
CA TYR A 24 14.18 5.31 -10.71
C TYR A 24 13.96 5.74 -9.25
N MET A 25 12.84 6.39 -8.92
CA MET A 25 12.61 6.96 -7.60
C MET A 25 12.33 5.88 -6.54
N LEU A 26 11.47 4.92 -6.84
CA LEU A 26 11.21 3.78 -5.96
C LEU A 26 12.46 2.93 -5.67
N PRO A 27 13.22 2.44 -6.69
CA PRO A 27 14.39 1.63 -6.43
C PRO A 27 15.48 2.40 -5.68
N SER A 28 15.66 3.71 -5.93
CA SER A 28 16.64 4.51 -5.19
C SER A 28 16.31 4.62 -3.69
N ILE A 29 15.03 4.80 -3.34
CA ILE A 29 14.58 4.79 -1.93
C ILE A 29 14.84 3.42 -1.28
N ILE A 30 14.55 2.32 -1.98
CA ILE A 30 14.77 0.96 -1.47
C ILE A 30 16.26 0.71 -1.24
N ILE A 31 17.11 1.05 -2.20
CA ILE A 31 18.57 0.93 -2.07
C ILE A 31 19.06 1.76 -0.89
N GLY A 32 18.59 3.01 -0.76
CA GLY A 32 18.91 3.88 0.37
C GLY A 32 18.50 3.27 1.72
N TYR A 33 17.30 2.69 1.80
CA TYR A 33 16.83 1.99 2.99
C TYR A 33 17.72 0.79 3.34
N ILE A 34 18.08 -0.04 2.37
CA ILE A 34 18.93 -1.22 2.61
C ILE A 34 20.31 -0.79 3.11
N LEU A 35 20.95 0.17 2.45
CA LEU A 35 22.25 0.69 2.88
C LEU A 35 22.20 1.30 4.28
N PHE A 36 21.13 2.03 4.57
CA PHE A 36 20.92 2.60 5.90
C PHE A 36 20.69 1.53 6.97
N ALA A 37 19.79 0.58 6.73
CA ALA A 37 19.42 -0.43 7.72
C ALA A 37 20.53 -1.46 7.97
N THR A 38 21.33 -1.79 6.96
CA THR A 38 22.34 -2.86 7.07
C THR A 38 23.72 -2.35 7.48
N TRP A 39 24.14 -1.15 7.03
CA TRP A 39 25.50 -0.67 7.26
C TRP A 39 25.53 0.57 8.16
N ILE A 40 24.84 1.64 7.76
CA ILE A 40 24.92 2.93 8.46
C ILE A 40 24.28 2.82 9.85
N GLY A 41 23.11 2.21 9.96
CA GLY A 41 22.36 2.04 11.19
C GLY A 41 23.14 1.26 12.25
N PRO A 42 23.61 0.03 11.95
CA PRO A 42 24.40 -0.75 12.88
C PRO A 42 25.70 -0.05 13.29
N SER A 43 26.42 0.56 12.34
CA SER A 43 27.65 1.31 12.64
C SER A 43 27.43 2.48 13.59
N LEU A 44 26.30 3.20 13.47
CA LEU A 44 25.94 4.28 14.38
C LEU A 44 25.42 3.79 15.74
N MET A 45 24.87 2.58 15.80
CA MET A 45 24.30 1.98 17.01
C MET A 45 25.29 1.16 17.82
N ASP A 46 26.44 0.79 17.27
CA ASP A 46 27.43 -0.11 17.90
C ASP A 46 27.92 0.39 19.27
N THR A 47 28.07 1.71 19.43
CA THR A 47 28.54 2.34 20.68
C THR A 47 27.42 2.98 21.51
N ARG A 48 26.15 2.81 21.11
CA ARG A 48 24.99 3.48 21.73
C ARG A 48 24.05 2.48 22.39
N LYS A 49 23.44 2.89 23.50
CA LYS A 49 22.38 2.10 24.15
C LYS A 49 21.11 2.09 23.28
N PRO A 50 20.32 1.01 23.30
CA PRO A 50 19.12 0.88 22.49
C PRO A 50 18.08 1.95 22.86
N PHE A 51 17.41 2.51 21.85
CA PHE A 51 16.38 3.51 22.04
C PHE A 51 15.09 2.88 22.61
N THR A 52 14.52 3.49 23.64
CA THR A 52 13.23 3.07 24.20
C THR A 52 12.07 3.66 23.40
N LEU A 53 11.72 3.03 22.28
CA LEU A 53 10.69 3.50 21.34
C LEU A 53 9.29 2.91 21.60
N ARG A 54 9.04 2.35 22.79
CA ARG A 54 7.81 1.59 23.10
C ARG A 54 6.52 2.35 22.75
N LYS A 55 6.41 3.62 23.17
CA LYS A 55 5.21 4.44 22.89
C LYS A 55 5.04 4.73 21.40
N VAL A 56 6.15 4.99 20.71
CA VAL A 56 6.16 5.24 19.26
C VAL A 56 5.73 4.00 18.50
N MET A 57 6.26 2.82 18.86
CA MET A 57 5.86 1.55 18.27
C MET A 57 4.38 1.22 18.53
N MET A 58 3.87 1.51 19.74
CA MET A 58 2.45 1.32 20.03
C MET A 58 1.56 2.20 19.14
N ALA A 59 1.89 3.50 19.01
CA ALA A 59 1.15 4.42 18.16
C ALA A 59 1.21 4.02 16.68
N TYR A 60 2.40 3.62 16.21
CA TYR A 60 2.61 3.13 14.85
C TYR A 60 1.75 1.91 14.54
N ASN A 61 1.80 0.87 15.38
CA ASN A 61 0.99 -0.34 15.18
C ASN A 61 -0.50 -0.06 15.25
N PHE A 62 -0.94 0.82 16.15
CA PHE A 62 -2.36 1.21 16.25
C PHE A 62 -2.84 1.90 14.97
N PHE A 63 -2.04 2.81 14.43
CA PHE A 63 -2.32 3.45 13.15
C PHE A 63 -2.36 2.43 12.00
N GLU A 64 -1.39 1.52 11.96
CA GLU A 64 -1.30 0.47 10.93
C GLU A 64 -2.52 -0.45 10.93
N VAL A 65 -3.00 -0.87 12.10
CA VAL A 65 -4.25 -1.65 12.21
C VAL A 65 -5.45 -0.88 11.65
N GLY A 66 -5.56 0.41 11.93
CA GLY A 66 -6.64 1.25 11.38
C GLY A 66 -6.62 1.30 9.86
N VAL A 67 -5.44 1.48 9.25
CA VAL A 67 -5.26 1.48 7.79
C VAL A 67 -5.59 0.09 7.21
N ASN A 68 -5.12 -0.99 7.84
CA ASN A 68 -5.36 -2.35 7.38
C ASN A 68 -6.84 -2.73 7.39
N VAL A 69 -7.58 -2.37 8.45
CA VAL A 69 -9.03 -2.59 8.51
C VAL A 69 -9.74 -1.84 7.39
N TYR A 70 -9.35 -0.60 7.12
CA TYR A 70 -9.93 0.21 6.05
C TYR A 70 -9.69 -0.42 4.67
N LEU A 71 -8.44 -0.79 4.36
CA LEU A 71 -8.10 -1.45 3.10
C LEU A 71 -8.81 -2.78 2.95
N PHE A 72 -8.88 -3.57 4.03
CA PHE A 72 -9.61 -4.84 4.02
C PHE A 72 -11.08 -4.64 3.68
N GLN A 73 -11.76 -3.67 4.28
CA GLN A 73 -13.17 -3.38 3.96
C GLN A 73 -13.36 -2.97 2.49
N TRP A 74 -12.47 -2.13 1.95
CA TRP A 74 -12.53 -1.69 0.55
C TRP A 74 -12.32 -2.86 -0.42
N ILE A 75 -11.24 -3.63 -0.22
CA ILE A 75 -10.92 -4.80 -1.05
C ILE A 75 -12.01 -5.85 -0.92
N PHE A 76 -12.48 -6.15 0.29
CA PHE A 76 -13.51 -7.16 0.54
C PHE A 76 -14.84 -6.80 -0.13
N SER A 77 -15.24 -5.52 -0.09
CA SER A 77 -16.44 -5.03 -0.79
C SER A 77 -16.30 -5.14 -2.31
N ALA A 78 -15.13 -4.79 -2.85
CA ALA A 78 -14.84 -4.93 -4.28
C ALA A 78 -14.81 -6.40 -4.71
N LEU A 79 -14.20 -7.27 -3.89
CA LEU A 79 -14.16 -8.71 -4.12
C LEU A 79 -15.56 -9.31 -4.09
N ILE A 80 -16.39 -9.04 -3.08
CA ILE A 80 -17.77 -9.57 -3.02
C ILE A 80 -18.57 -9.16 -4.25
N LYS A 81 -18.45 -7.90 -4.69
CA LYS A 81 -19.15 -7.42 -5.88
C LYS A 81 -18.72 -8.14 -7.16
N ASN A 82 -17.44 -8.52 -7.25
CA ASN A 82 -16.84 -9.19 -8.41
C ASN A 82 -16.70 -10.72 -8.20
N ARG A 83 -17.26 -11.26 -7.11
CA ARG A 83 -17.17 -12.68 -6.76
C ARG A 83 -18.25 -13.44 -7.49
N HIS A 84 -17.96 -13.73 -8.73
CA HIS A 84 -18.65 -14.79 -9.44
C HIS A 84 -18.03 -16.11 -8.99
N VAL A 85 -18.55 -16.62 -7.87
CA VAL A 85 -18.23 -17.95 -7.33
C VAL A 85 -18.77 -19.09 -8.23
N HIS A 86 -19.42 -18.73 -9.33
CA HIS A 86 -19.91 -19.60 -10.38
C HIS A 86 -19.20 -19.24 -11.69
N CYS A 87 -19.12 -20.21 -12.60
CA CYS A 87 -18.72 -19.94 -13.98
C CYS A 87 -19.64 -18.88 -14.56
N LEU A 88 -19.05 -17.82 -15.07
CA LEU A 88 -19.80 -16.78 -15.76
C LEU A 88 -19.98 -17.16 -17.22
N PRO A 89 -21.18 -16.95 -17.80
CA PRO A 89 -21.33 -17.05 -19.24
C PRO A 89 -20.36 -16.10 -19.94
N HIS A 90 -19.78 -16.55 -21.05
CA HIS A 90 -18.85 -15.76 -21.87
C HIS A 90 -19.46 -14.43 -22.35
N ASP A 91 -20.79 -14.40 -22.49
CA ASP A 91 -21.56 -13.25 -22.96
C ASP A 91 -21.91 -12.24 -21.86
N ASP A 92 -21.37 -12.40 -20.65
CA ASP A 92 -21.64 -11.44 -19.58
C ASP A 92 -21.12 -10.03 -19.96
N PRO A 93 -21.94 -8.98 -19.77
CA PRO A 93 -21.61 -7.62 -20.20
C PRO A 93 -20.32 -7.08 -19.55
N ILE A 94 -19.94 -7.62 -18.38
CA ILE A 94 -18.69 -7.30 -17.68
C ILE A 94 -17.47 -7.82 -18.44
N TYR A 95 -17.51 -9.05 -18.99
CA TYR A 95 -16.39 -9.59 -19.79
C TYR A 95 -16.25 -8.87 -21.12
N LEU A 96 -17.38 -8.60 -21.78
CA LEU A 96 -17.39 -7.83 -23.02
C LEU A 96 -16.79 -6.44 -22.77
N SER A 97 -17.13 -5.78 -21.66
CA SER A 97 -16.53 -4.48 -21.31
C SER A 97 -15.03 -4.53 -21.02
N ALA A 98 -14.51 -5.64 -20.47
CA ALA A 98 -13.07 -5.80 -20.19
C ALA A 98 -12.24 -6.09 -21.46
N TYR A 99 -12.85 -6.71 -22.48
CA TYR A 99 -12.19 -7.00 -23.76
C TYR A 99 -12.22 -5.82 -24.74
N GLN A 100 -13.26 -4.98 -24.66
CA GLN A 100 -13.43 -3.78 -25.51
C GLN A 100 -12.47 -2.62 -25.16
N VAL A 101 -11.68 -2.76 -24.09
CA VAL A 101 -10.63 -1.80 -23.68
C VAL A 101 -9.26 -2.18 -24.28
N LYS A 102 -9.17 -3.25 -25.07
CA LYS A 102 -7.96 -3.68 -25.78
C LYS A 102 -8.13 -3.50 -27.29
#